data_AF-A0AA43D3L5-F1
#
_entry.id   AF-A0AA43D3L5-F1
#
_cell.length_a   1.000
_cell.length_b   1.000
_cell.length_c   1.000
_cell.angle_alpha   90.00
_cell.angle_beta   90.00
_cell.angle_gamma   90.00
#
_symmetry.space_group_name_H-M   'P 1'
#
loop_
_entity.id
_entity.type
_entity.pdbx_description
1 polymer ?
#
loop_
_entity_poly.entity_id
_entity_poly.type
_entity_poly.pdbx_seq_one_letter_code
_entity_poly.pdbx_strand_id
1 'polypeptide(L)' 'FIAAYGSFAGNIALTALARGGVYIAGGIAPRIINRLKEGGFVRNFIAKGAFMPLLSGIPVRVVMDPQVGLRGALRVAAGQ' A
#
# COMPACT_ATOMS: atom_id res chain seq x y z
N PHE A 1 -6.53 4.88 13.33
CA PHE A 1 -6.05 5.17 11.96
C PHE A 1 -5.25 4.01 11.36
N ILE A 2 -4.08 3.64 11.90
CA ILE A 2 -3.20 2.60 11.33
C ILE A 2 -3.91 1.27 11.03
N ALA A 3 -4.73 0.79 11.97
CA ALA A 3 -5.51 -0.44 11.80
C ALA A 3 -6.51 -0.35 10.64
N ALA A 4 -7.32 0.72 10.60
CA ALA A 4 -8.26 0.97 9.51
C ALA A 4 -7.55 1.10 8.16
N TYR A 5 -6.38 1.76 8.14
CA TYR A 5 -5.58 1.93 6.94
C TYR A 5 -5.07 0.58 6.39
N GLY A 6 -4.53 -0.27 7.27
CA GLY A 6 -4.14 -1.63 6.92
C GLY A 6 -5.32 -2.46 6.42
N SER A 7 -6.43 -2.45 7.15
CA SER A 7 -7.64 -3.20 6.79
C SER A 7 -8.21 -2.80 5.43
N PHE A 8 -8.22 -1.50 5.12
CA PHE A 8 -8.65 -0.99 3.81
C PHE A 8 -7.69 -1.40 2.69
N ALA A 9 -6.38 -1.25 2.89
CA ALA A 9 -5.39 -1.71 1.92
C ALA A 9 -5.49 -3.22 1.65
N GLY A 10 -5.78 -4.03 2.68
CA GLY A 10 -6.02 -5.46 2.55
C GLY A 10 -7.27 -5.79 1.73
N ASN A 11 -8.35 -5.03 1.89
CA ASN A 11 -9.55 -5.17 1.04
C ASN A 11 -9.21 -4.92 -0.43
N ILE A 12 -8.52 -3.82 -0.74
CA ILE A 12 -8.12 -3.50 -2.12
C ILE A 12 -7.20 -4.56 -2.70
N ALA A 13 -6.27 -5.09 -1.90
CA ALA A 13 -5.39 -6.18 -2.32
C ALA A 13 -6.17 -7.44 -2.74
N LEU A 14 -7.27 -7.76 -2.05
CA LEU A 14 -8.16 -8.86 -2.44
C LEU A 14 -8.99 -8.51 -3.67
N THR A 15 -9.60 -7.33 -3.71
CA THR A 15 -10.45 -6.89 -4.83
C THR A 15 -9.69 -6.91 -6.15
N ALA A 16 -8.43 -6.46 -6.16
CA ALA A 16 -7.60 -6.43 -7.35
C ALA A 16 -6.73 -7.69 -7.53
N LEU A 17 -6.77 -8.62 -6.57
CA LEU A 17 -5.87 -9.77 -6.51
C LEU A 17 -4.40 -9.37 -6.74
N ALA A 18 -3.95 -8.36 -5.99
CA ALA A 18 -2.74 -7.56 -6.23
C ALA A 18 -1.42 -8.31 -5.95
N ARG A 19 -1.18 -9.44 -6.62
CA ARG A 19 0.02 -10.29 -6.42
C ARG A 19 1.33 -9.57 -6.70
N GLY A 20 1.33 -8.57 -7.59
CA GLY A 20 2.49 -7.72 -7.86
C GLY A 20 2.84 -6.77 -6.71
N GLY A 21 1.95 -6.62 -5.73
CA GLY A 21 2.14 -5.77 -4.56
C GLY A 21 1.15 -4.62 -4.48
N VAL A 22 1.13 -3.99 -3.31
CA VAL A 22 0.35 -2.78 -3.00
C VAL A 22 1.32 -1.63 -2.77
N TYR A 23 1.14 -0.54 -3.54
CA TYR A 23 1.93 0.68 -3.41
C TYR A 23 1.07 1.77 -2.77
N ILE A 24 1.49 2.23 -1.60
CA ILE A 24 0.85 3.28 -0.84
C ILE A 24 1.49 4.61 -1.23
N ALA A 25 0.77 5.39 -2.04
CA ALA A 25 1.15 6.74 -2.43
C ALA A 25 0.37 7.79 -1.61
N GLY A 26 0.81 9.06 -1.72
CA GLY A 26 0.19 10.20 -1.03
C GLY A 26 1.01 10.71 0.15
N GLY A 27 0.71 11.92 0.62
CA GLY A 27 1.57 12.65 1.57
C GLY A 27 1.55 12.13 3.01
N ILE A 28 0.49 11.42 3.43
CA ILE A 28 0.36 10.96 4.82
C ILE A 28 1.29 9.79 5.11
N ALA A 29 1.33 8.76 4.25
CA ALA A 29 2.05 7.52 4.52
C ALA A 29 3.56 7.70 4.78
N PRO A 30 4.31 8.53 4.02
CA PRO A 30 5.71 8.81 4.32
C PRO A 30 5.91 9.52 5.67
N ARG A 31 5.00 10.42 6.06
CA ARG A 31 5.08 11.19 7.31
C ARG A 31 4.84 10.34 8.56
N ILE A 32 4.05 9.27 8.43
CA ILE A 32 3.74 8.34 9.54
C ILE A 32 4.46 6.99 9.41
N ILE A 33 5.52 6.92 8.61
CA ILE A 33 6.18 5.64 8.26
C ILE A 33 6.61 4.83 9.49
N ASN A 34 7.08 5.51 10.55
CA ASN A 34 7.48 4.84 11.79
C ASN A 34 6.29 4.11 12.43
N ARG A 35 5.11 4.74 12.46
CA ARG A 35 3.87 4.13 12.95
C ARG A 35 3.40 2.95 12.09
N LEU A 36 3.61 3.02 10.77
CA LEU A 36 3.27 1.92 9.86
C LEU A 36 4.18 0.70 10.10
N LYS A 37 5.45 0.93 10.43
CA LYS A 37 6.46 -0.09 10.72
C LYS A 37 6.29 -0.80 12.07
N GLU A 38 5.51 -0.24 13.01
CA GLU A 38 5.17 -0.87 14.32
C GLU A 38 4.33 -2.18 14.18
N GLY A 39 4.02 -2.59 12.94
CA GLY A 39 3.34 -3.85 12.63
C GLY A 39 1.82 -3.80 12.71
N GLY A 40 1.24 -2.75 13.31
CA GLY A 40 -0.21 -2.56 13.38
C GLY A 40 -0.87 -2.50 12.00
N PHE A 41 -0.19 -1.90 11.02
CA PHE A 41 -0.67 -1.85 9.64
C PHE A 41 -0.75 -3.25 9.04
N VAL A 42 0.36 -4.00 9.05
CA VAL A 42 0.45 -5.32 8.40
C VAL A 42 -0.48 -6.33 9.08
N ARG A 43 -0.56 -6.31 10.42
CA ARG A 43 -1.50 -7.16 11.17
C ARG A 43 -2.94 -6.99 10.69
N ASN A 44 -3.38 -5.76 10.45
CA ASN A 44 -4.74 -5.49 9.98
C ASN A 44 -4.91 -5.67 8.46
N PHE A 45 -3.83 -5.53 7.69
CA PHE A 45 -3.81 -5.82 6.26
C PHE A 45 -4.12 -7.29 5.98
N ILE A 46 -3.46 -8.21 6.68
CA ILE A 46 -3.64 -9.66 6.48
C ILE A 46 -4.85 -10.25 7.22
N ALA A 47 -5.51 -9.49 8.11
CA ALA A 47 -6.63 -9.94 8.93
C ALA A 47 -7.92 -10.12 8.09
N LYS A 48 -7.92 -11.09 7.18
CA LYS A 48 -9.02 -11.43 6.25
C LYS A 48 -9.34 -12.93 6.27
N GLY A 49 -9.29 -13.54 7.45
CA GLY A 49 -9.68 -14.93 7.68
C GLY A 49 -8.94 -15.90 6.76
N ALA A 50 -9.70 -16.69 5.99
CA ALA A 50 -9.18 -17.69 5.05
C ALA A 50 -8.23 -17.10 3.98
N PHE A 51 -8.31 -15.80 3.69
CA PHE A 51 -7.42 -15.13 2.73
C PHE A 51 -6.10 -14.64 3.34
N MET A 52 -5.88 -14.80 4.64
CA MET A 52 -4.62 -14.41 5.30
C MET A 52 -3.38 -15.00 4.62
N PRO A 53 -3.32 -16.29 4.23
CA PRO A 53 -2.13 -16.84 3.56
C PRO A 53 -1.85 -16.17 2.22
N LEU A 54 -2.90 -15.86 1.44
CA LEU A 54 -2.78 -15.14 0.17
C LEU A 54 -2.21 -13.73 0.40
N LEU A 55 -2.77 -12.98 1.33
CA LEU A 55 -2.35 -11.60 1.62
C LEU A 55 -0.96 -11.52 2.25
N SER A 56 -0.54 -12.53 3.00
CA SER A 56 0.79 -12.59 3.62
C SER A 56 1.91 -12.63 2.58
N GLY A 57 1.63 -13.12 1.37
CA GLY A 57 2.56 -13.11 0.24
C GLY A 57 2.57 -11.81 -0.58
N ILE A 58 1.66 -10.87 -0.33
CA ILE A 58 1.55 -9.63 -1.11
C ILE A 58 2.46 -8.56 -0.50
N PRO A 59 3.48 -8.06 -1.23
CA PRO A 59 4.35 -7.03 -0.70
C PRO A 59 3.62 -5.69 -0.62
N VAL A 60 3.77 -4.97 0.49
CA VAL A 60 3.26 -3.60 0.65
C VAL A 60 4.44 -2.63 0.71
N ARG A 61 4.41 -1.59 -0.12
CA ARG A 61 5.48 -0.58 -0.24
C ARG A 61 4.90 0.81 -0.07
N VAL A 62 5.60 1.69 0.64
CA VAL A 62 5.27 3.12 0.71
C VAL A 62 6.12 3.87 -0.29
N VAL A 63 5.48 4.70 -1.13
CA VAL A 63 6.18 5.54 -2.09
C VAL A 63 6.73 6.76 -1.35
N MET A 64 8.07 6.86 -1.30
CA MET A 64 8.76 7.94 -0.57
C MET A 64 9.09 9.15 -1.44
N ASP A 65 8.99 9.03 -2.78
CA ASP A 65 9.27 10.11 -3.71
C ASP A 65 8.13 11.15 -3.70
N PRO A 66 8.37 12.39 -3.22
CA PRO A 66 7.34 13.43 -3.19
C PRO A 66 6.92 13.88 -4.60
N GLN A 67 7.74 13.63 -5.62
CA GLN A 67 7.48 14.02 -7.01
C GLN A 67 6.89 12.88 -7.85
N VAL A 68 6.51 11.75 -7.26
CA VAL A 68 5.98 10.60 -8.01
C VAL A 68 4.82 10.97 -8.94
N GLY A 69 3.92 11.85 -8.48
CA GLY A 69 2.79 12.32 -9.31
C GLY A 69 3.26 13.15 -10.51
N LEU A 70 4.23 14.05 -10.31
CA LEU A 70 4.80 14.85 -11.39
C LEU A 70 5.57 13.97 -12.38
N ARG A 71 6.35 13.00 -11.91
CA ARG A 71 7.06 12.03 -12.76
C ARG A 71 6.08 11.21 -13.60
N GLY A 72 4.98 10.77 -13.00
CA GLY A 72 3.90 10.08 -13.72
C GLY A 72 3.28 10.95 -14.82
N ALA A 73 3.01 12.21 -14.52
CA ALA A 73 2.49 13.16 -15.50
C ALA A 73 3.49 13.41 -16.65
N LEU A 74 4.78 13.58 -16.34
CA LEU A 74 5.83 13.72 -17.35
C LEU A 74 5.95 12.48 -18.24
N ARG A 75 5.87 11.27 -17.66
CA ARG A 75 5.90 10.00 -18.40
C ARG A 75 4.76 9.93 -19.43
N VAL A 76 3.53 10.25 -19.00
CA VAL A 76 2.36 10.29 -19.89
C VAL A 76 2.52 11.36 -20.98
N ALA A 77 2.98 12.56 -20.62
CA ALA A 77 3.21 13.65 -21.58
C ALA A 77 4.29 13.31 -22.62
N ALA A 78 5.29 12.50 -22.26
CA ALA A 78 6.34 12.03 -23.15
C ALA A 78 5.89 10.92 -24.12
N GLY A 79 4.62 10.51 -24.11
CA GLY A 79 4.08 9.47 -25.00
C GLY A 79 4.63 8.08 -24.71
N GLN A 80 5.00 7.85 -23.45
CA GLN A 80 5.81 6.74 -22.99
C GLN A 80 5.01 5.97 -21.93
#